data_AF-A0A399U5J0-F1
#
_entry.id   AF-A0A399U5J0-F1
#
_cell.length_a   1.000
_cell.length_b   1.000
_cell.length_c   1.000
_cell.angle_alpha   90.00
_cell.angle_beta   90.00
_cell.angle_gamma   90.00
#
_symmetry.space_group_name_H-M   'P 1'
#
loop_
_entity.id
_entity.type
_entity.pdbx_description
1 polymer ?
#
loop_
_entity_poly.entity_id
_entity_poly.type
_entity_poly.pdbx_seq_one_letter_code
_entity_poly.pdbx_strand_id
1 'polypeptide(L)'
;MHLKKIREYLLDGEIQKAEELIKLTMFATPRDQSHYELLGELYIEHIDIQSCALSLYERELDLDTAISNVVFEPNSCNLQIKREYFTSFNKNILCCRIVSSVQNTLNLNINLGRNKRFNDEVSKLDSSTILMSASAGGRKGVQFKVVCHSKVTDGEVSVLGETIVIRNATEVFLYLKSMTDYWGNIDISSLQGEFSSIDYFTEKDEHVKKYQEQFNRVDFKLDYSKDCLSIPTNLLLENTKKYSNYLTNLLFHYGRYLLISSSQPNGLPANLQGIWCDELNPIWGSKYTININTQMNYWMVGPCDLPEVEYPLFDMLERMREPGRLTAKKMYGARGFTAHHNTDGFGDTAPQSHAMGAAI
;
A
#
# COMPACT_ATOMS: atom_id res chain seq x y z
N MET A 1 -20.92 21.79 27.94
CA MET A 1 -20.61 22.27 26.57
C MET A 1 -19.86 23.58 26.73
N HIS A 2 -18.55 23.63 26.41
CA HIS A 2 -17.66 24.75 26.75
C HIS A 2 -17.54 25.82 25.65
N LEU A 3 -18.09 25.55 24.47
CA LEU A 3 -18.00 26.42 23.28
C LEU A 3 -18.46 27.86 23.51
N LYS A 4 -19.56 28.07 24.25
CA LYS A 4 -20.05 29.43 24.56
C LYS A 4 -18.99 30.23 25.33
N LYS A 5 -18.39 29.60 26.35
CA LYS A 5 -17.37 30.26 27.19
C LYS A 5 -16.08 30.54 26.42
N ILE A 6 -15.68 29.61 25.55
CA ILE A 6 -14.55 29.80 24.63
C ILE A 6 -14.78 31.03 23.74
N ARG A 7 -15.98 31.18 23.16
CA ARG A 7 -16.33 32.35 22.33
C ARG A 7 -16.34 33.66 23.11
N GLU A 8 -16.84 33.66 24.35
CA GLU A 8 -16.77 34.82 25.24
C GLU A 8 -15.32 35.24 25.47
N TYR A 9 -14.42 34.31 25.84
CA TYR A 9 -13.00 34.62 26.01
C TYR A 9 -12.36 35.20 24.74
N LEU A 10 -12.69 34.68 23.56
CA LEU A 10 -12.17 35.23 22.30
C LEU A 10 -12.68 36.65 22.04
N LEU A 11 -13.96 36.93 22.29
CA LEU A 11 -14.55 38.27 22.09
C LEU A 11 -13.98 39.30 23.08
N ASP A 12 -13.66 38.86 24.30
CA ASP A 12 -13.05 39.71 25.34
C ASP A 12 -11.53 39.89 25.15
N GLY A 13 -10.92 39.29 24.11
CA GLY A 13 -9.49 39.33 23.86
C GLY A 13 -8.65 38.42 24.77
N GLU A 14 -9.28 37.56 25.57
CA GLU A 14 -8.66 36.63 26.51
C GLU A 14 -8.20 35.32 25.82
N ILE A 15 -7.39 35.44 24.76
CA ILE A 15 -6.98 34.32 23.87
C ILE A 15 -6.40 33.13 24.65
N GLN A 16 -5.52 33.39 25.63
CA GLN A 16 -4.85 32.33 26.40
C GLN A 16 -5.86 31.46 27.18
N LYS A 17 -6.91 32.08 27.75
CA LYS A 17 -7.96 31.34 28.47
C LYS A 17 -8.83 30.53 27.51
N ALA A 18 -9.09 31.07 26.31
CA ALA A 18 -9.81 30.34 25.27
C ALA A 18 -9.02 29.10 24.83
N GLU A 19 -7.72 29.25 24.56
CA GLU A 19 -6.83 28.15 24.16
C GLU A 19 -6.73 27.05 25.21
N GLU A 20 -6.55 27.41 26.48
CA GLU A 20 -6.50 26.43 27.58
C GLU A 20 -7.81 25.63 27.65
N LEU A 21 -8.95 26.31 27.57
CA LEU A 21 -10.25 25.66 27.62
C LEU A 21 -10.50 24.76 26.39
N ILE A 22 -10.07 25.18 25.19
CA ILE A 22 -10.09 24.35 23.97
C ILE A 22 -9.27 23.08 24.18
N LYS A 23 -8.01 23.20 24.64
CA LYS A 23 -7.12 22.06 24.91
C LYS A 23 -7.72 21.02 25.84
N LEU A 24 -8.53 21.44 26.81
CA LEU A 24 -9.11 20.56 27.80
C LEU A 24 -10.45 19.96 27.35
N THR A 25 -11.19 20.60 26.44
CA THR A 25 -12.62 20.28 26.25
C THR A 25 -13.05 20.05 24.80
N MET A 26 -12.22 20.40 23.82
CA MET A 26 -12.57 20.37 22.40
C MET A 26 -11.75 19.33 21.61
N PHE A 27 -11.27 18.28 22.27
CA PHE A 27 -10.58 17.14 21.66
C PHE A 27 -11.30 15.83 22.01
N ALA A 28 -11.10 14.82 21.18
CA ALA A 28 -11.60 13.47 21.41
C ALA A 28 -11.00 12.82 22.66
N THR A 29 -11.63 11.72 23.08
CA THR A 29 -11.14 10.87 24.18
C THR A 29 -11.18 9.40 23.74
N PRO A 30 -10.03 8.76 23.48
CA PRO A 30 -8.66 9.31 23.49
C PRO A 30 -8.44 10.41 22.43
N ARG A 31 -7.35 11.18 22.57
CA ARG A 31 -7.00 12.33 21.68
C ARG A 31 -6.41 11.92 20.34
N ASP A 32 -6.24 10.62 20.11
CA ASP A 32 -5.66 10.07 18.90
C ASP A 32 -6.64 9.10 18.23
N GLN A 33 -6.54 9.05 16.90
CA GLN A 33 -7.31 8.18 15.99
C GLN A 33 -6.57 6.86 15.72
N SER A 34 -7.27 5.92 15.12
CA SER A 34 -6.63 4.77 14.50
C SER A 34 -5.68 5.21 13.38
N HIS A 35 -4.59 4.47 13.20
CA HIS A 35 -3.57 4.72 12.18
C HIS A 35 -3.44 3.53 11.23
N TYR A 36 -2.83 3.76 10.07
CA TYR A 36 -2.46 2.71 9.12
C TYR A 36 -1.23 1.95 9.63
N GLU A 37 -1.16 0.64 9.38
CA GLU A 37 -0.05 -0.19 9.86
C GLU A 37 0.52 -1.07 8.74
N LEU A 38 1.82 -1.37 8.84
CA LEU A 38 2.47 -2.43 8.08
C LEU A 38 1.69 -3.76 8.19
N LEU A 39 1.39 -4.35 7.03
CA LEU A 39 0.81 -5.70 6.92
C LEU A 39 1.84 -6.78 7.31
N GLY A 40 3.05 -6.68 6.77
CA GLY A 40 4.15 -7.61 6.98
C GLY A 40 5.08 -7.69 5.77
N GLU A 41 6.03 -8.61 5.84
CA GLU A 41 7.08 -8.80 4.86
C GLU A 41 7.03 -10.22 4.27
N LEU A 42 7.29 -10.32 2.96
CA LEU A 42 7.58 -11.58 2.28
C LEU A 42 9.10 -11.72 2.17
N TYR A 43 9.68 -12.69 2.86
CA TYR A 43 11.09 -13.00 2.77
C TYR A 43 11.31 -14.11 1.74
N ILE A 44 12.19 -13.86 0.78
CA ILE A 44 12.60 -14.84 -0.24
C ILE A 44 14.11 -14.99 -0.13
N GLU A 45 14.53 -16.07 0.50
CA GLU A 45 15.92 -16.41 0.75
C GLU A 45 16.42 -17.37 -0.34
N HIS A 46 17.46 -16.97 -1.08
CA HIS A 46 18.11 -17.81 -2.08
C HIS A 46 19.29 -18.54 -1.44
N ILE A 47 19.17 -19.85 -1.21
CA ILE A 47 20.08 -20.62 -0.33
C ILE A 47 21.52 -20.64 -0.85
N ASP A 48 21.71 -20.85 -2.14
CA ASP A 48 23.06 -21.09 -2.69
C ASP A 48 23.84 -19.80 -2.98
N ILE A 49 23.21 -18.63 -2.86
CA ILE A 49 23.78 -17.36 -3.32
C ILE A 49 23.69 -16.22 -2.30
N GLN A 50 23.32 -16.49 -1.05
CA GLN A 50 23.10 -15.45 -0.02
C GLN A 50 24.31 -14.53 0.20
N SER A 51 25.51 -15.11 0.22
CA SER A 51 26.76 -14.39 0.46
C SER A 51 27.51 -14.06 -0.83
N CYS A 52 26.88 -14.25 -1.98
CA CYS A 52 27.52 -14.08 -3.28
C CYS A 52 27.45 -12.63 -3.74
N ALA A 53 28.56 -12.12 -4.29
CA ALA A 53 28.54 -10.87 -5.04
C ALA A 53 27.70 -11.05 -6.31
N LEU A 54 26.88 -10.04 -6.63
CA LEU A 54 26.05 -10.04 -7.83
C LEU A 54 26.71 -9.22 -8.93
N SER A 55 26.57 -9.67 -10.17
CA SER A 55 26.86 -8.91 -11.39
C SER A 55 25.60 -8.75 -12.23
N LEU A 56 25.67 -7.84 -13.22
CA LEU A 56 24.56 -7.50 -14.12
C LEU A 56 23.22 -7.27 -13.38
N TYR A 57 23.29 -6.64 -12.21
CA TYR A 57 22.11 -6.32 -11.42
C TYR A 57 21.35 -5.16 -12.05
N GLU A 58 20.10 -5.39 -12.39
CA GLU A 58 19.17 -4.40 -12.87
C GLU A 58 17.82 -4.56 -12.17
N ARG A 59 17.18 -3.44 -11.86
CA ARG A 59 15.80 -3.41 -11.38
C ARG A 59 15.05 -2.27 -12.02
N GLU A 60 13.80 -2.51 -12.35
CA GLU A 60 12.92 -1.54 -12.96
C GLU A 60 11.49 -1.65 -12.42
N LEU A 61 10.75 -0.56 -12.61
CA LEU A 61 9.30 -0.52 -12.51
C LEU A 61 8.83 0.06 -13.84
N ASP A 62 8.17 -0.78 -14.64
CA ASP A 62 7.59 -0.37 -15.90
C ASP A 62 6.22 0.27 -15.64
N LEU A 63 6.13 1.58 -15.88
CA LEU A 63 4.90 2.34 -15.68
C LEU A 63 3.85 2.05 -16.74
N ASP A 64 4.20 1.52 -17.91
CA ASP A 64 3.24 1.20 -18.97
C ASP A 64 2.48 -0.10 -18.66
N THR A 65 3.08 -0.98 -17.85
CA THR A 65 2.51 -2.30 -17.52
C THR A 65 2.20 -2.48 -16.04
N ALA A 66 2.68 -1.60 -15.16
CA ALA A 66 2.62 -1.72 -13.69
C ALA A 66 3.33 -2.98 -13.15
N ILE A 67 4.42 -3.39 -13.82
CA ILE A 67 5.22 -4.57 -13.47
C ILE A 67 6.61 -4.15 -13.02
N SER A 68 7.08 -4.74 -11.93
CA SER A 68 8.47 -4.59 -11.48
C SER A 68 9.30 -5.81 -11.86
N ASN A 69 10.48 -5.57 -12.43
CA ASN A 69 11.43 -6.61 -12.80
C ASN A 69 12.74 -6.43 -12.03
N VAL A 70 13.39 -7.56 -11.72
CA VAL A 70 14.74 -7.62 -11.17
C VAL A 70 15.51 -8.72 -11.91
N VAL A 71 16.69 -8.41 -12.41
CA VAL A 71 17.60 -9.37 -13.06
C VAL A 71 18.96 -9.28 -12.41
N PHE A 72 19.61 -10.42 -12.17
CA PHE A 72 20.97 -10.47 -11.64
C PHE A 72 21.66 -11.80 -11.91
N GLU A 73 23.00 -11.79 -11.85
CA GLU A 73 23.85 -12.96 -12.01
C GLU A 73 24.73 -13.14 -10.75
N PRO A 74 24.56 -14.22 -9.98
CA PRO A 74 25.43 -14.48 -8.83
C PRO A 74 26.82 -14.93 -9.29
N ASN A 75 27.89 -14.25 -8.88
CA ASN A 75 29.25 -14.53 -9.38
C ASN A 75 29.79 -15.93 -9.07
N SER A 76 29.18 -16.64 -8.11
CA SER A 76 29.54 -18.00 -7.69
C SER A 76 29.03 -19.07 -8.66
N CYS A 77 28.09 -18.73 -9.55
CA CYS A 77 27.49 -19.67 -10.48
C CYS A 77 27.18 -18.99 -11.82
N ASN A 78 27.40 -19.70 -12.93
CA ASN A 78 27.14 -19.16 -14.26
C ASN A 78 25.64 -19.28 -14.62
N LEU A 79 24.79 -18.53 -13.92
CA LEU A 79 23.35 -18.47 -14.15
C LEU A 79 22.81 -17.05 -13.93
N GLN A 80 21.68 -16.76 -14.58
CA GLN A 80 20.94 -15.52 -14.43
C GLN A 80 19.59 -15.81 -13.76
N ILE A 81 19.25 -15.01 -12.76
CA ILE A 81 17.95 -15.06 -12.09
C ILE A 81 17.14 -13.83 -12.48
N LYS A 82 15.88 -14.06 -12.84
CA LYS A 82 14.89 -13.00 -13.08
C LYS A 82 13.76 -13.11 -12.09
N ARG A 83 13.31 -11.97 -11.58
CA ARG A 83 12.12 -11.84 -10.75
C ARG A 83 11.17 -10.82 -11.37
N GLU A 84 9.90 -11.15 -11.43
CA GLU A 84 8.84 -10.29 -11.93
C GLU A 84 7.74 -10.19 -10.86
N TYR A 85 7.21 -8.99 -10.63
CA TYR A 85 6.22 -8.70 -9.58
C TYR A 85 5.11 -7.82 -10.11
N PHE A 86 3.87 -8.15 -9.79
CA PHE A 86 2.71 -7.27 -9.99
C PHE A 86 1.57 -7.63 -9.03
N THR A 87 0.71 -6.66 -8.71
CA THR A 87 -0.54 -6.91 -7.99
C THR A 87 -1.68 -6.84 -9.00
N SER A 88 -2.35 -7.96 -9.23
CA SER A 88 -3.36 -8.06 -10.27
C SER A 88 -4.58 -7.19 -10.00
N PHE A 89 -4.92 -6.30 -10.94
CA PHE A 89 -6.19 -5.57 -10.96
C PHE A 89 -7.38 -6.49 -11.31
N ASN A 90 -7.11 -7.74 -11.71
CA ASN A 90 -8.15 -8.72 -12.02
C ASN A 90 -8.58 -9.54 -10.80
N LYS A 91 -7.64 -10.19 -10.12
CA LYS A 91 -7.93 -11.07 -8.98
C LYS A 91 -7.60 -10.49 -7.60
N ASN A 92 -7.03 -9.29 -7.52
CA ASN A 92 -6.57 -8.68 -6.26
C ASN A 92 -5.58 -9.59 -5.50
N ILE A 93 -4.54 -10.00 -6.21
CA ILE A 93 -3.52 -10.95 -5.74
C ILE A 93 -2.15 -10.46 -6.19
N LEU A 94 -1.16 -10.51 -5.30
CA LEU A 94 0.22 -10.23 -5.65
C LEU A 94 0.81 -11.48 -6.29
N CYS A 95 1.28 -11.35 -7.53
CA CYS A 95 1.95 -12.37 -8.29
C CYS A 95 3.45 -12.09 -8.31
N CYS A 96 4.25 -13.11 -8.04
CA CYS A 96 5.70 -13.07 -8.20
C CYS A 96 6.16 -14.28 -9.00
N ARG A 97 6.98 -14.06 -10.02
CA ARG A 97 7.63 -15.11 -10.79
C ARG A 97 9.13 -15.02 -10.59
N ILE A 98 9.77 -16.14 -10.30
CA ILE A 98 11.22 -16.26 -10.15
C ILE A 98 11.68 -17.37 -11.10
N VAL A 99 12.60 -17.05 -12.00
CA VAL A 99 13.10 -18.02 -12.99
C VAL A 99 14.63 -17.98 -13.03
N SER A 100 15.23 -19.16 -13.11
CA SER A 100 16.66 -19.34 -13.38
C SER A 100 16.91 -19.67 -14.85
N SER A 101 18.00 -19.17 -15.40
CA SER A 101 18.45 -19.51 -16.75
C SER A 101 18.97 -20.94 -16.89
N VAL A 102 19.24 -21.62 -15.76
CA VAL A 102 19.74 -23.00 -15.72
C VAL A 102 18.73 -23.87 -14.98
N GLN A 103 18.38 -25.00 -15.59
CA GLN A 103 17.38 -25.91 -15.04
C GLN A 103 17.76 -26.45 -13.65
N ASN A 104 16.76 -26.59 -12.78
CA ASN A 104 16.87 -27.21 -11.46
C ASN A 104 17.90 -26.56 -10.51
N THR A 105 18.05 -25.24 -10.56
CA THR A 105 19.05 -24.51 -9.75
C THR A 105 18.47 -23.58 -8.68
N LEU A 106 17.15 -23.36 -8.66
CA LEU A 106 16.51 -22.55 -7.63
C LEU A 106 16.30 -23.38 -6.36
N ASN A 107 16.99 -22.97 -5.30
CA ASN A 107 16.79 -23.43 -3.93
C ASN A 107 16.38 -22.24 -3.07
N LEU A 108 15.10 -22.21 -2.67
CA LEU A 108 14.49 -21.07 -1.98
C LEU A 108 13.90 -21.48 -0.64
N ASN A 109 14.01 -20.59 0.35
CA ASN A 109 13.17 -20.58 1.53
C ASN A 109 12.30 -19.33 1.49
N ILE A 110 11.00 -19.50 1.71
CA ILE A 110 10.03 -18.40 1.68
C ILE A 110 9.28 -18.35 3.01
N ASN A 111 9.26 -17.17 3.61
CA ASN A 111 8.63 -16.91 4.90
C ASN A 111 7.79 -15.64 4.85
N LEU A 112 6.74 -15.61 5.69
CA LEU A 112 6.02 -14.40 6.02
C LEU A 112 6.47 -13.93 7.41
N GLY A 113 6.58 -12.62 7.60
CA GLY A 113 6.81 -12.04 8.90
C GLY A 113 6.12 -10.69 9.05
N ARG A 114 6.17 -10.13 10.25
CA ARG A 114 5.70 -8.77 10.52
C ARG A 114 6.59 -8.12 11.57
N ASN A 115 7.54 -7.29 11.14
CA ASN A 115 8.47 -6.55 12.00
C ASN A 115 9.03 -7.41 13.15
N LYS A 116 9.53 -8.61 12.79
CA LYS A 116 10.10 -9.65 13.67
C LYS A 116 9.14 -10.35 14.67
N ARG A 117 8.18 -9.66 15.29
CA ARG A 117 7.37 -10.19 16.41
C ARG A 117 5.91 -9.71 16.46
N PHE A 118 5.39 -9.11 15.39
CA PHE A 118 4.04 -8.52 15.39
C PHE A 118 3.00 -9.35 14.62
N ASN A 119 3.37 -10.55 14.19
CA ASN A 119 2.42 -11.57 13.75
C ASN A 119 1.99 -12.44 14.95
N ASP A 120 0.71 -12.81 14.99
CA ASP A 120 0.13 -13.61 16.06
C ASP A 120 0.37 -15.11 15.81
N GLU A 121 0.34 -15.54 14.54
CA GLU A 121 0.53 -16.94 14.14
C GLU A 121 1.06 -17.03 12.69
N VAL A 122 1.89 -18.04 12.42
CA VAL A 122 2.16 -18.55 11.07
C VAL A 122 1.88 -20.05 11.07
N SER A 123 1.06 -20.52 10.12
CA SER A 123 0.69 -21.93 10.03
C SER A 123 0.70 -22.45 8.60
N LYS A 124 0.88 -23.77 8.48
CA LYS A 124 0.81 -24.52 7.23
C LYS A 124 -0.64 -24.77 6.86
N LEU A 125 -1.04 -24.40 5.65
CA LEU A 125 -2.35 -24.80 5.09
C LEU A 125 -2.26 -26.12 4.32
N ASP A 126 -1.21 -26.28 3.50
CA ASP A 126 -0.94 -27.50 2.73
C ASP A 126 0.57 -27.62 2.40
N SER A 127 0.96 -28.49 1.46
CA SER A 127 2.36 -28.72 1.10
C SER A 127 3.07 -27.54 0.43
N SER A 128 2.36 -26.52 -0.05
CA SER A 128 2.96 -25.38 -0.76
C SER A 128 2.39 -24.02 -0.33
N THR A 129 1.60 -24.00 0.75
CA THR A 129 0.90 -22.81 1.23
C THR A 129 1.10 -22.58 2.72
N ILE A 130 1.45 -21.34 3.08
CA ILE A 130 1.49 -20.85 4.46
C ILE A 130 0.52 -19.70 4.66
N LEU A 131 0.04 -19.52 5.89
CA LEU A 131 -0.83 -18.45 6.31
C LEU A 131 -0.22 -17.74 7.52
N MET A 132 -0.15 -16.42 7.47
CA MET A 132 0.16 -15.56 8.62
C MET A 132 -1.11 -14.86 9.08
N SER A 133 -1.36 -14.79 10.38
CA SER A 133 -2.42 -13.95 10.95
C SER A 133 -1.87 -12.96 11.96
N ALA A 134 -2.47 -11.76 11.99
CA ALA A 134 -2.18 -10.76 13.02
C ALA A 134 -3.36 -9.78 13.18
N SER A 135 -3.22 -8.83 14.10
CA SER A 135 -4.17 -7.72 14.28
C SER A 135 -3.48 -6.35 14.19
N ALA A 136 -4.16 -5.34 13.64
CA ALA A 136 -3.73 -3.95 13.59
C ALA A 136 -4.60 -3.08 14.50
N GLY A 137 -4.01 -2.27 15.40
CA GLY A 137 -4.76 -1.47 16.39
C GLY A 137 -5.07 -2.17 17.72
N GLY A 138 -4.35 -3.24 18.07
CA GLY A 138 -4.44 -3.92 19.37
C GLY A 138 -5.62 -4.89 19.52
N ARG A 139 -6.06 -5.18 20.76
CA ARG A 139 -7.01 -6.28 21.09
C ARG A 139 -8.37 -6.21 20.37
N LYS A 140 -8.82 -5.01 19.99
CA LYS A 140 -10.07 -4.78 19.22
C LYS A 140 -9.78 -4.17 17.86
N GLY A 141 -8.55 -4.37 17.38
CA GLY A 141 -8.09 -3.92 16.09
C GLY A 141 -8.65 -4.75 14.94
N VAL A 142 -8.27 -4.38 13.72
CA VAL A 142 -8.61 -5.11 12.50
C VAL A 142 -7.76 -6.38 12.47
N GLN A 143 -8.42 -7.53 12.49
CA GLN A 143 -7.74 -8.80 12.26
C GLN A 143 -7.47 -8.94 10.77
N PHE A 144 -6.35 -9.57 10.44
CA PHE A 144 -6.02 -9.87 9.07
C PHE A 144 -5.28 -11.19 8.94
N LYS A 145 -5.35 -11.73 7.73
CA LYS A 145 -4.63 -12.93 7.32
C LYS A 145 -3.95 -12.68 5.98
N VAL A 146 -2.73 -13.19 5.84
CA VAL A 146 -1.94 -13.16 4.61
C VAL A 146 -1.63 -14.59 4.22
N VAL A 147 -2.03 -14.99 3.02
CA VAL A 147 -1.76 -16.33 2.49
C VAL A 147 -0.72 -16.21 1.40
N CYS A 148 0.32 -17.04 1.50
CA CYS A 148 1.34 -17.19 0.47
C CYS A 148 1.28 -18.62 -0.06
N HIS A 149 0.96 -18.75 -1.35
CA HIS A 149 0.99 -20.01 -2.08
C HIS A 149 2.18 -20.04 -3.04
N SER A 150 2.80 -21.20 -3.18
CA SER A 150 3.86 -21.44 -4.17
C SER A 150 3.48 -22.53 -5.16
N LYS A 151 3.87 -22.33 -6.42
CA LYS A 151 3.75 -23.28 -7.52
C LYS A 151 5.10 -23.36 -8.23
N VAL A 152 5.54 -24.56 -8.56
CA VAL A 152 6.81 -24.80 -9.25
C VAL A 152 6.56 -25.57 -10.55
N THR A 153 7.41 -25.36 -11.55
CA THR A 153 7.34 -26.11 -12.83
C THR A 153 7.95 -27.51 -12.73
N ASP A 154 8.95 -27.64 -11.87
CA ASP A 154 9.81 -28.78 -11.64
C ASP A 154 10.42 -28.67 -10.23
N GLY A 155 11.24 -29.66 -9.85
CA GLY A 155 11.78 -29.75 -8.50
C GLY A 155 10.75 -30.15 -7.46
N GLU A 156 11.03 -29.81 -6.20
CA GLU A 156 10.22 -30.20 -5.05
C GLU A 156 9.79 -28.98 -4.23
N VAL A 157 8.56 -29.01 -3.75
CA VAL A 157 8.01 -28.02 -2.82
C VAL A 157 7.46 -28.72 -1.58
N SER A 158 7.79 -28.18 -0.41
CA SER A 158 7.24 -28.63 0.87
C SER A 158 7.10 -27.46 1.83
N VAL A 159 6.29 -27.62 2.88
CA VAL A 159 6.25 -26.70 4.02
C VAL A 159 6.83 -27.40 5.23
N LEU A 160 7.93 -26.85 5.76
CA LEU A 160 8.61 -27.28 6.98
C LEU A 160 8.52 -26.18 8.04
N GLY A 161 7.80 -26.44 9.13
CA GLY A 161 7.50 -25.41 10.13
C GLY A 161 6.65 -24.29 9.53
N GLU A 162 7.19 -23.07 9.53
CA GLU A 162 6.58 -21.86 8.96
C GLU A 162 7.18 -21.44 7.60
N THR A 163 8.04 -22.29 7.01
CA THR A 163 8.78 -21.99 5.78
C THR A 163 8.27 -22.84 4.62
N ILE A 164 7.98 -22.20 3.49
CA ILE A 164 7.88 -22.88 2.20
C ILE A 164 9.31 -23.15 1.71
N VAL A 165 9.62 -24.42 1.48
CA VAL A 165 10.94 -24.91 1.09
C VAL A 165 10.85 -25.44 -0.33
N ILE A 166 11.57 -24.79 -1.25
CA ILE A 166 11.64 -25.18 -2.66
C ILE A 166 13.05 -25.63 -2.99
N ARG A 167 13.20 -26.78 -3.63
CA ARG A 167 14.49 -27.34 -4.01
C ARG A 167 14.53 -27.78 -5.46
N ASN A 168 15.67 -27.52 -6.10
CA ASN A 168 15.97 -27.94 -7.47
C ASN A 168 14.89 -27.52 -8.48
N ALA A 169 14.32 -26.32 -8.36
CA ALA A 169 13.35 -25.80 -9.31
C ALA A 169 14.04 -24.97 -10.40
N THR A 170 13.40 -24.78 -11.54
CA THR A 170 13.80 -23.86 -12.61
C THR A 170 12.98 -22.58 -12.55
N GLU A 171 11.68 -22.71 -12.26
CA GLU A 171 10.73 -21.62 -12.23
C GLU A 171 9.73 -21.78 -11.07
N VAL A 172 9.55 -20.68 -10.33
CA VAL A 172 8.72 -20.59 -9.13
C VAL A 172 7.75 -19.44 -9.29
N PHE A 173 6.48 -19.70 -9.04
CA PHE A 173 5.42 -18.71 -8.93
C PHE A 173 4.96 -18.60 -7.48
N LEU A 174 4.93 -17.39 -6.95
CA LEU A 174 4.37 -17.08 -5.64
C LEU A 174 3.13 -16.22 -5.81
N TYR A 175 2.12 -16.51 -5.00
CA TYR A 175 0.88 -15.77 -4.97
C TYR A 175 0.56 -15.37 -3.54
N LEU A 176 0.41 -14.06 -3.31
CA LEU A 176 0.07 -13.49 -2.00
C LEU A 176 -1.29 -12.82 -2.03
N LYS A 177 -2.15 -13.18 -1.08
CA LYS A 177 -3.46 -12.55 -0.89
C LYS A 177 -3.65 -12.18 0.58
N SER A 178 -4.07 -10.95 0.83
CA SER A 178 -4.41 -10.46 2.16
C SER A 178 -5.93 -10.32 2.31
N MET A 179 -6.42 -10.56 3.51
CA MET A 179 -7.82 -10.41 3.88
C MET A 179 -7.89 -9.79 5.26
N THR A 180 -8.87 -8.92 5.47
CA THR A 180 -9.09 -8.26 6.76
C THR A 180 -10.54 -8.45 7.20
N ASP A 181 -10.79 -8.32 8.49
CA ASP A 181 -12.15 -8.30 9.03
C ASP A 181 -12.83 -6.93 8.94
N TYR A 182 -12.16 -5.94 8.32
CA TYR A 182 -12.62 -4.55 8.24
C TYR A 182 -13.99 -4.42 7.54
N TRP A 183 -14.25 -5.24 6.52
CA TRP A 183 -15.51 -5.23 5.75
C TRP A 183 -16.51 -6.32 6.15
N GLY A 184 -16.12 -7.24 7.01
CA GLY A 184 -16.86 -8.46 7.30
C GLY A 184 -15.92 -9.60 7.65
N ASN A 185 -16.46 -10.77 8.01
CA ASN A 185 -15.64 -11.87 8.51
C ASN A 185 -14.64 -12.40 7.47
N ILE A 186 -13.46 -12.81 7.94
CA ILE A 186 -12.43 -13.45 7.11
C ILE A 186 -12.84 -14.92 6.84
N ASP A 187 -13.05 -15.25 5.57
CA ASP A 187 -13.32 -16.62 5.11
C ASP A 187 -12.17 -17.17 4.25
N ILE A 188 -11.32 -17.98 4.85
CA ILE A 188 -10.18 -18.63 4.16
C ILE A 188 -10.67 -19.74 3.21
N SER A 189 -11.86 -20.32 3.42
CA SER A 189 -12.33 -21.43 2.59
C SER A 189 -12.53 -21.00 1.12
N SER A 190 -12.80 -19.72 0.90
CA SER A 190 -12.87 -19.09 -0.42
C SER A 190 -11.57 -19.19 -1.24
N LEU A 191 -10.41 -19.37 -0.56
CA LEU A 191 -9.11 -19.50 -1.22
C LEU A 191 -8.83 -20.93 -1.70
N GLN A 192 -9.64 -21.91 -1.30
CA GLN A 192 -9.41 -23.30 -1.65
C GLN A 192 -9.54 -23.49 -3.17
N GLY A 193 -8.44 -23.90 -3.81
CA GLY A 193 -8.37 -24.07 -5.27
C GLY A 193 -8.23 -22.77 -6.07
N GLU A 194 -8.37 -21.59 -5.44
CA GLU A 194 -8.17 -20.31 -6.13
C GLU A 194 -6.74 -20.23 -6.68
N PHE A 195 -5.74 -20.40 -5.82
CA PHE A 195 -4.33 -20.32 -6.22
C PHE A 195 -3.93 -21.36 -7.26
N SER A 196 -4.41 -22.60 -7.12
CA SER A 196 -4.09 -23.69 -8.04
C SER A 196 -4.63 -23.46 -9.44
N SER A 197 -5.73 -22.70 -9.56
CA SER A 197 -6.36 -22.35 -10.83
C SER A 197 -5.68 -21.20 -11.58
N ILE A 198 -4.75 -20.47 -10.93
CA ILE A 198 -4.11 -19.31 -11.54
C ILE A 198 -3.09 -19.78 -12.59
N ASP A 199 -3.30 -19.32 -13.83
CA ASP A 199 -2.28 -19.29 -14.86
C ASP A 199 -1.60 -17.92 -14.82
N TYR A 200 -0.29 -17.91 -14.57
CA TYR A 200 0.46 -16.66 -14.35
C TYR A 200 0.43 -15.74 -15.57
N PHE A 201 0.64 -16.30 -16.77
CA PHE A 201 0.75 -15.51 -17.99
C PHE A 201 -0.61 -14.92 -18.38
N THR A 202 -1.68 -15.69 -18.29
CA THR A 202 -3.04 -15.19 -18.48
C THR A 202 -3.38 -14.09 -17.47
N GLU A 203 -3.04 -14.28 -16.19
CA GLU A 203 -3.33 -13.30 -15.16
C GLU A 203 -2.51 -12.01 -15.33
N LYS A 204 -1.28 -12.12 -15.82
CA LYS A 204 -0.43 -10.98 -16.19
C LYS A 204 -1.08 -10.19 -17.34
N ASP A 205 -1.52 -10.86 -18.39
CA ASP A 205 -2.16 -10.18 -19.53
C ASP A 205 -3.45 -9.45 -19.12
N GLU A 206 -4.27 -10.07 -18.26
CA GLU A 206 -5.48 -9.44 -17.71
C GLU A 206 -5.16 -8.26 -16.77
N HIS A 207 -4.10 -8.36 -15.95
CA HIS A 207 -3.63 -7.25 -15.13
C HIS A 207 -3.20 -6.05 -15.99
N VAL A 208 -2.32 -6.27 -16.98
CA VAL A 208 -1.80 -5.22 -17.87
C VAL A 208 -2.97 -4.55 -18.60
N LYS A 209 -3.89 -5.35 -19.17
CA LYS A 209 -5.06 -4.83 -19.85
C LYS A 209 -5.89 -3.92 -18.96
N LYS A 210 -6.27 -4.37 -17.75
CA LYS A 210 -7.06 -3.57 -16.81
C LYS A 210 -6.36 -2.31 -16.33
N TYR A 211 -5.05 -2.38 -16.11
CA TYR A 211 -4.25 -1.21 -15.75
C TYR A 211 -4.24 -0.17 -16.88
N GLN A 212 -3.99 -0.63 -18.11
CA GLN A 212 -3.89 0.21 -19.29
C GLN A 212 -5.23 0.85 -19.70
N GLU A 213 -6.37 0.28 -19.33
CA GLU A 213 -7.69 0.91 -19.49
C GLU A 213 -7.79 2.28 -18.80
N GLN A 214 -7.02 2.49 -17.72
CA GLN A 214 -6.90 3.77 -17.01
C GLN A 214 -5.63 4.52 -17.43
N PHE A 215 -4.48 3.84 -17.46
CA PHE A 215 -3.19 4.49 -17.66
C PHE A 215 -3.01 5.06 -19.07
N ASN A 216 -3.54 4.41 -20.12
CA ASN A 216 -3.34 4.88 -21.50
C ASN A 216 -4.26 6.04 -21.93
N ARG A 217 -5.17 6.50 -21.05
CA ARG A 217 -6.09 7.61 -21.37
C ARG A 217 -5.41 8.95 -21.60
N VAL A 218 -4.23 9.15 -20.99
CA VAL A 218 -3.46 10.39 -21.09
C VAL A 218 -2.01 10.07 -21.42
N ASP A 219 -1.50 10.69 -22.48
CA ASP A 219 -0.09 10.70 -22.86
C ASP A 219 0.46 12.13 -22.80
N PHE A 220 1.18 12.44 -21.71
CA PHE A 220 1.91 13.69 -21.58
C PHE A 220 3.36 13.50 -22.03
N LYS A 221 3.82 14.38 -22.92
CA LYS A 221 5.14 14.24 -23.53
C LYS A 221 5.80 15.58 -23.81
N LEU A 222 6.90 15.81 -23.13
CA LEU A 222 7.93 16.79 -23.50
C LEU A 222 9.04 16.11 -24.29
N ASP A 223 9.67 16.81 -25.22
CA ASP A 223 10.82 16.28 -25.96
C ASP A 223 12.04 16.13 -25.04
N TYR A 224 12.74 15.00 -25.12
CA TYR A 224 13.93 14.72 -24.33
C TYR A 224 15.01 14.01 -25.16
N SER A 225 16.25 14.09 -24.69
CA SER A 225 17.37 13.41 -25.32
C SER A 225 17.32 11.90 -25.06
N LYS A 226 17.51 11.09 -26.10
CA LYS A 226 17.39 9.62 -26.01
C LYS A 226 18.50 8.94 -25.19
N ASP A 227 19.61 9.64 -24.91
CA ASP A 227 20.69 9.11 -24.06
C ASP A 227 20.22 8.82 -22.63
N CYS A 228 19.11 9.43 -22.17
CA CYS A 228 18.57 9.17 -20.84
C CYS A 228 17.99 7.75 -20.66
N LEU A 229 17.61 7.08 -21.76
CA LEU A 229 16.91 5.79 -21.70
C LEU A 229 17.80 4.63 -21.21
N SER A 230 19.12 4.80 -21.24
CA SER A 230 20.09 3.80 -20.74
C SER A 230 20.74 4.21 -19.41
N ILE A 231 20.23 5.25 -18.74
CA ILE A 231 20.79 5.77 -17.48
C ILE A 231 19.81 5.48 -16.35
N PRO A 232 20.25 4.83 -15.25
CA PRO A 232 19.44 4.62 -14.07
C PRO A 232 18.82 5.92 -13.53
N THR A 233 17.56 5.87 -13.09
CA THR A 233 16.81 7.05 -12.64
C THR A 233 17.53 7.84 -11.55
N ASN A 234 18.23 7.17 -10.62
CA ASN A 234 19.00 7.84 -9.58
C ASN A 234 20.14 8.71 -10.14
N LEU A 235 20.82 8.26 -11.19
CA LEU A 235 21.89 9.02 -11.84
C LEU A 235 21.34 10.15 -12.73
N LEU A 236 20.14 9.97 -13.29
CA LEU A 236 19.41 11.06 -13.96
C LEU A 236 19.08 12.19 -12.97
N LEU A 237 18.70 11.85 -11.74
CA LEU A 237 18.41 12.81 -10.67
C LEU A 237 19.65 13.61 -10.25
N GLU A 238 20.87 13.08 -10.41
CA GLU A 238 22.10 13.84 -10.18
C GLU A 238 22.32 14.93 -11.26
N ASN A 239 21.66 14.82 -12.41
CA ASN A 239 21.82 15.71 -13.57
C ASN A 239 20.46 16.30 -14.03
N THR A 240 19.61 16.69 -13.09
CA THR A 240 18.22 17.16 -13.36
C THR A 240 18.12 18.26 -14.40
N LYS A 241 19.08 19.19 -14.47
CA LYS A 241 19.08 20.27 -15.48
C LYS A 241 19.21 19.76 -16.91
N LYS A 242 20.02 18.71 -17.12
CA LYS A 242 20.22 18.11 -18.46
C LYS A 242 19.02 17.28 -18.87
N TYR A 243 18.42 16.56 -17.92
CA TYR A 243 17.36 15.57 -18.17
C TYR A 243 15.98 16.01 -17.69
N SER A 244 15.76 17.32 -17.55
CA SER A 244 14.55 17.88 -16.92
C SER A 244 13.26 17.42 -17.60
N ASN A 245 13.24 17.41 -18.93
CA ASN A 245 12.04 17.04 -19.69
C ASN A 245 11.69 15.56 -19.51
N TYR A 246 12.69 14.66 -19.55
CA TYR A 246 12.45 13.23 -19.30
C TYR A 246 11.96 12.99 -17.87
N LEU A 247 12.63 13.59 -16.87
CA LEU A 247 12.22 13.48 -15.47
C LEU A 247 10.83 14.06 -15.21
N THR A 248 10.43 15.10 -15.95
CA THR A 248 9.10 15.70 -15.85
C THR A 248 8.03 14.77 -16.43
N ASN A 249 8.28 14.17 -17.61
CA ASN A 249 7.41 13.14 -18.17
C ASN A 249 7.26 11.96 -17.19
N LEU A 250 8.40 11.47 -16.67
CA LEU A 250 8.43 10.36 -15.73
C LEU A 250 7.66 10.68 -14.46
N LEU A 251 7.87 11.85 -13.85
CA LEU A 251 7.19 12.24 -12.62
C LEU A 251 5.67 12.42 -12.82
N PHE A 252 5.26 13.00 -13.95
CA PHE A 252 3.85 13.14 -14.30
C PHE A 252 3.15 11.77 -14.37
N HIS A 253 3.74 10.83 -15.13
CA HIS A 253 3.20 9.48 -15.29
C HIS A 253 3.32 8.65 -14.02
N TYR A 254 4.37 8.87 -13.21
CA TYR A 254 4.52 8.22 -11.91
C TYR A 254 3.41 8.63 -10.94
N GLY A 255 3.00 9.91 -10.92
CA GLY A 255 1.84 10.34 -10.14
C GLY A 255 0.55 9.60 -10.52
N ARG A 256 0.32 9.40 -11.83
CA ARG A 256 -0.84 8.67 -12.35
C ARG A 256 -0.78 7.20 -11.93
N TYR A 257 0.38 6.55 -12.12
CA TYR A 257 0.63 5.19 -11.69
C TYR A 257 0.35 5.01 -10.18
N LEU A 258 0.87 5.92 -9.34
CA LEU A 258 0.69 5.85 -7.89
C LEU A 258 -0.79 5.94 -7.50
N LEU A 259 -1.55 6.86 -8.10
CA LEU A 259 -2.96 7.01 -7.77
C LEU A 259 -3.80 5.81 -8.25
N ILE A 260 -3.58 5.33 -9.48
CA ILE A 260 -4.23 4.11 -10.00
C ILE A 260 -3.93 2.91 -9.09
N SER A 261 -2.69 2.79 -8.62
CA SER A 261 -2.24 1.65 -7.81
C SER A 261 -2.61 1.73 -6.33
N SER A 262 -3.09 2.88 -5.84
CA SER A 262 -3.41 3.08 -4.41
C SER A 262 -4.89 3.39 -4.13
N SER A 263 -5.69 3.69 -5.16
CA SER A 263 -7.11 4.02 -5.00
C SER A 263 -7.92 3.39 -6.13
N GLN A 264 -8.69 2.35 -5.82
CA GLN A 264 -9.57 1.65 -6.77
C GLN A 264 -10.95 1.41 -6.13
N PRO A 265 -12.04 1.32 -6.92
CA PRO A 265 -13.38 1.02 -6.41
C PRO A 265 -13.39 -0.20 -5.47
N ASN A 266 -14.22 -0.14 -4.42
CA ASN A 266 -14.30 -1.11 -3.33
C ASN A 266 -13.09 -1.13 -2.37
N GLY A 267 -12.11 -0.25 -2.58
CA GLY A 267 -10.99 -0.02 -1.65
C GLY A 267 -11.24 1.12 -0.66
N LEU A 268 -10.16 1.52 0.02
CA LEU A 268 -10.07 2.78 0.76
C LEU A 268 -9.35 3.83 -0.10
N PRO A 269 -9.56 5.14 0.15
CA PRO A 269 -8.82 6.17 -0.56
C PRO A 269 -7.32 6.12 -0.24
N ALA A 270 -6.51 6.72 -1.12
CA ALA A 270 -5.07 6.89 -0.92
C ALA A 270 -4.80 7.74 0.32
N ASN A 271 -4.09 7.18 1.30
CA ASN A 271 -3.71 7.87 2.53
C ASN A 271 -2.46 8.74 2.33
N LEU A 272 -1.84 9.25 3.39
CA LEU A 272 -0.62 10.07 3.30
C LEU A 272 0.56 9.39 2.58
N GLN A 273 0.58 8.07 2.53
CA GLN A 273 1.59 7.25 1.84
C GLN A 273 0.97 6.39 0.73
N GLY A 274 -0.22 6.74 0.25
CA GLY A 274 -0.99 5.92 -0.70
C GLY A 274 -1.49 4.64 -0.03
N ILE A 275 -0.72 3.56 -0.20
CA ILE A 275 -0.88 2.26 0.49
C ILE A 275 0.45 1.67 0.98
N TRP A 276 1.57 2.36 0.74
CA TRP A 276 2.92 1.83 0.98
C TRP A 276 3.47 2.32 2.32
N CYS A 277 3.47 1.43 3.31
CA CYS A 277 3.95 1.73 4.66
C CYS A 277 4.74 0.54 5.23
N ASP A 278 5.95 0.80 5.72
CA ASP A 278 6.83 -0.17 6.35
C ASP A 278 6.90 -0.02 7.89
N GLU A 279 6.07 0.86 8.46
CA GLU A 279 6.06 1.18 9.89
C GLU A 279 4.77 0.69 10.57
N LEU A 280 4.89 0.23 11.83
CA LEU A 280 3.71 -0.06 12.70
C LEU A 280 3.15 1.20 13.36
N ASN A 281 3.91 2.29 13.37
CA ASN A 281 3.52 3.58 13.91
C ASN A 281 4.04 4.69 12.97
N PRO A 282 3.45 4.81 11.77
CA PRO A 282 3.92 5.74 10.75
C PRO A 282 3.79 7.19 11.19
N ILE A 283 4.61 8.05 10.58
CA ILE A 283 4.49 9.50 10.75
C ILE A 283 3.07 10.00 10.44
N TRP A 284 2.50 10.78 11.37
CA TRP A 284 1.11 11.23 11.36
C TRP A 284 0.07 10.10 11.23
N GLY A 285 0.45 8.87 11.57
CA GLY A 285 -0.35 7.67 11.49
C GLY A 285 -0.66 7.22 10.06
N SER A 286 -0.01 7.79 9.05
CA SER A 286 -0.35 7.61 7.63
C SER A 286 -1.87 7.62 7.38
N LYS A 287 -2.55 8.56 8.04
CA LYS A 287 -4.02 8.69 8.04
C LYS A 287 -4.49 9.53 6.86
N TYR A 288 -5.71 10.05 6.94
CA TYR A 288 -6.25 11.04 6.01
C TYR A 288 -6.20 12.42 6.66
N THR A 289 -5.19 13.21 6.29
CA THR A 289 -5.11 14.63 6.67
C THR A 289 -5.89 15.46 5.67
N ILE A 290 -7.10 15.86 6.07
CA ILE A 290 -8.13 16.47 5.21
C ILE A 290 -8.17 18.01 5.30
N ASN A 291 -7.06 18.64 5.69
CA ASN A 291 -6.90 20.10 5.58
C ASN A 291 -5.98 20.53 4.42
N ILE A 292 -5.40 19.58 3.68
CA ILE A 292 -4.69 19.80 2.41
C ILE A 292 -4.30 18.47 1.74
N ASN A 293 -3.77 17.51 2.50
CA ASN A 293 -3.05 16.36 1.95
C ASN A 293 -3.96 15.41 1.17
N THR A 294 -5.06 14.97 1.78
CA THR A 294 -5.99 14.07 1.10
C THR A 294 -6.60 14.75 -0.12
N GLN A 295 -6.90 16.05 -0.09
CA GLN A 295 -7.36 16.76 -1.28
C GLN A 295 -6.30 16.75 -2.39
N MET A 296 -5.04 17.00 -2.03
CA MET A 296 -3.92 17.02 -2.97
C MET A 296 -3.72 15.66 -3.66
N ASN A 297 -3.91 14.54 -2.95
CA ASN A 297 -3.86 13.19 -3.55
C ASN A 297 -4.79 13.06 -4.76
N TYR A 298 -5.93 13.76 -4.77
CA TYR A 298 -6.97 13.62 -5.78
C TYR A 298 -7.05 14.78 -6.78
N TRP A 299 -6.22 15.82 -6.68
CA TRP A 299 -6.25 16.96 -7.62
C TRP A 299 -6.04 16.57 -9.08
N MET A 300 -5.32 15.47 -9.32
CA MET A 300 -5.02 15.02 -10.67
C MET A 300 -6.13 14.17 -11.31
N VAL A 301 -7.16 13.74 -10.57
CA VAL A 301 -8.23 12.87 -11.08
C VAL A 301 -8.87 13.43 -12.35
N GLY A 302 -9.39 14.65 -12.27
CA GLY A 302 -10.05 15.30 -13.41
C GLY A 302 -9.10 15.53 -14.58
N PRO A 303 -7.97 16.26 -14.39
CA PRO A 303 -7.01 16.52 -15.46
C PRO A 303 -6.38 15.28 -16.10
N CYS A 304 -6.33 14.14 -15.40
CA CYS A 304 -5.71 12.91 -15.88
C CYS A 304 -6.70 11.82 -16.30
N ASP A 305 -8.01 12.13 -16.36
CA ASP A 305 -9.09 11.22 -16.77
C ASP A 305 -9.15 9.89 -15.97
N LEU A 306 -9.12 10.01 -14.63
CA LEU A 306 -9.13 8.87 -13.70
C LEU A 306 -10.37 8.84 -12.77
N PRO A 307 -11.61 9.01 -13.26
CA PRO A 307 -12.78 9.16 -12.38
C PRO A 307 -13.01 7.98 -11.42
N GLU A 308 -12.65 6.76 -11.82
CA GLU A 308 -12.85 5.55 -11.02
C GLU A 308 -12.04 5.56 -9.72
N VAL A 309 -10.85 6.16 -9.74
CA VAL A 309 -9.96 6.18 -8.57
C VAL A 309 -10.51 7.11 -7.47
N GLU A 310 -11.46 7.99 -7.78
CA GLU A 310 -12.08 8.92 -6.81
C GLU A 310 -13.22 8.28 -6.02
N TYR A 311 -13.80 7.16 -6.48
CA TYR A 311 -14.91 6.51 -5.79
C TYR A 311 -14.64 6.17 -4.31
N PRO A 312 -13.46 5.66 -3.92
CA PRO A 312 -13.14 5.45 -2.51
C PRO A 312 -13.17 6.72 -1.66
N LEU A 313 -12.89 7.89 -2.24
CA LEU A 313 -13.00 9.18 -1.54
C LEU A 313 -14.46 9.53 -1.25
N PHE A 314 -15.36 9.30 -2.21
CA PHE A 314 -16.80 9.49 -2.01
C PHE A 314 -17.37 8.50 -0.99
N ASP A 315 -16.94 7.25 -1.03
CA ASP A 315 -17.31 6.24 -0.02
C ASP A 315 -16.83 6.65 1.38
N MET A 316 -15.64 7.25 1.50
CA MET A 316 -15.15 7.79 2.77
C MET A 316 -16.02 8.96 3.27
N LEU A 317 -16.43 9.88 2.39
CA LEU A 317 -17.34 10.98 2.74
C LEU A 317 -18.69 10.46 3.27
N GLU A 318 -19.26 9.42 2.65
CA GLU A 318 -20.50 8.80 3.11
C GLU A 318 -20.32 8.11 4.47
N ARG A 319 -19.20 7.39 4.69
CA ARG A 319 -18.89 6.79 6.01
C ARG A 319 -18.79 7.82 7.11
N MET A 320 -18.17 8.96 6.83
CA MET A 320 -18.02 10.04 7.80
C MET A 320 -19.38 10.64 8.17
N ARG A 321 -20.39 10.59 7.29
CA ARG A 321 -21.65 11.34 7.44
C ARG A 321 -22.34 11.15 8.79
N GLU A 322 -22.51 9.92 9.28
CA GLU A 322 -23.14 9.68 10.59
C GLU A 322 -22.22 10.06 11.77
N PRO A 323 -20.95 9.62 11.82
CA PRO A 323 -19.97 10.09 12.79
C PRO A 323 -19.93 11.62 12.93
N GLY A 324 -19.87 12.38 11.83
CA GLY A 324 -19.78 13.84 11.97
C GLY A 324 -21.11 14.55 12.19
N ARG A 325 -22.26 13.91 11.94
CA ARG A 325 -23.56 14.37 12.49
C ARG A 325 -23.54 14.28 14.01
N LEU A 326 -22.97 13.20 14.54
CA LEU A 326 -22.77 13.02 15.97
C LEU A 326 -21.78 14.07 16.52
N THR A 327 -20.66 14.32 15.84
CA THR A 327 -19.69 15.37 16.20
C THR A 327 -20.35 16.74 16.21
N ALA A 328 -21.07 17.11 15.15
CA ALA A 328 -21.76 18.41 15.03
C ALA A 328 -22.74 18.64 16.20
N LYS A 329 -23.54 17.62 16.53
CA LYS A 329 -24.51 17.69 17.63
C LYS A 329 -23.83 17.76 18.99
N LYS A 330 -22.87 16.86 19.28
CA LYS A 330 -22.25 16.74 20.62
C LYS A 330 -21.33 17.91 20.95
N MET A 331 -20.55 18.38 19.97
CA MET A 331 -19.55 19.42 20.22
C MET A 331 -20.11 20.83 20.04
N TYR A 332 -20.97 21.01 19.04
CA TYR A 332 -21.41 22.33 18.59
C TYR A 332 -22.91 22.58 18.78
N GLY A 333 -23.69 21.58 19.18
CA GLY A 333 -25.15 21.70 19.27
C GLY A 333 -25.81 21.95 17.90
N ALA A 334 -25.11 21.61 16.83
CA ALA A 334 -25.48 21.94 15.46
C ALA A 334 -26.19 20.78 14.76
N ARG A 335 -27.01 21.13 13.76
CA ARG A 335 -27.49 20.20 12.73
C ARG A 335 -26.40 20.03 11.66
N GLY A 336 -26.63 19.15 10.69
CA GLY A 336 -25.66 18.89 9.62
C GLY A 336 -24.54 17.97 10.08
N PHE A 337 -23.40 18.05 9.40
CA PHE A 337 -22.23 17.19 9.60
C PHE A 337 -20.96 18.06 9.67
N THR A 338 -19.97 17.65 10.46
CA THR A 338 -18.66 18.31 10.52
C THR A 338 -17.55 17.29 10.74
N ALA A 339 -16.40 17.55 10.13
CA ALA A 339 -15.12 16.87 10.37
C ALA A 339 -14.03 17.93 10.57
N HIS A 340 -12.91 17.52 11.14
CA HIS A 340 -11.78 18.42 11.45
C HIS A 340 -10.58 18.08 10.55
N HIS A 341 -9.36 18.47 10.92
CA HIS A 341 -8.20 18.35 10.03
C HIS A 341 -7.80 16.90 9.68
N ASN A 342 -8.25 15.88 10.42
CA ASN A 342 -7.92 14.48 10.19
C ASN A 342 -9.16 13.57 10.26
N THR A 343 -9.14 12.48 9.49
CA THR A 343 -9.96 11.28 9.66
C THR A 343 -9.08 10.03 9.52
N ASP A 344 -9.61 8.86 9.88
CA ASP A 344 -8.96 7.57 9.70
C ASP A 344 -9.80 6.65 8.81
N GLY A 345 -9.34 5.41 8.64
CA GLY A 345 -10.06 4.38 7.89
C GLY A 345 -11.47 4.10 8.41
N PHE A 346 -11.84 4.49 9.62
CA PHE A 346 -13.17 4.26 10.20
C PHE A 346 -14.09 5.50 10.10
N GLY A 347 -13.62 6.58 9.48
CA GLY A 347 -14.40 7.80 9.30
C GLY A 347 -14.57 8.63 10.58
N ASP A 348 -13.63 8.54 11.53
CA ASP A 348 -13.69 9.37 12.73
C ASP A 348 -13.54 10.86 12.40
N THR A 349 -14.51 11.64 12.86
CA THR A 349 -14.65 13.06 12.57
C THR A 349 -14.39 13.96 13.78
N ALA A 350 -14.09 13.39 14.94
CA ALA A 350 -13.75 14.16 16.14
C ALA A 350 -12.45 14.97 15.93
N PRO A 351 -12.25 16.08 16.66
CA PRO A 351 -10.97 16.78 16.67
C PRO A 351 -9.91 15.94 17.40
N GLN A 352 -8.76 15.80 16.78
CA GLN A 352 -7.68 14.90 17.22
C GLN A 352 -6.35 15.64 17.28
N SER A 353 -5.31 14.94 17.73
CA SER A 353 -3.95 15.46 17.89
C SER A 353 -3.86 16.53 18.99
N HIS A 354 -2.66 16.77 19.51
CA HIS A 354 -2.42 17.87 20.46
C HIS A 354 -2.32 19.24 19.76
N ALA A 355 -2.54 19.28 18.44
CA ALA A 355 -2.43 20.47 17.62
C ALA A 355 -3.77 21.24 17.59
N MET A 356 -3.78 22.44 18.16
CA MET A 356 -4.77 23.44 17.81
C MET A 356 -4.35 24.05 16.47
N GLY A 357 -4.92 23.56 15.37
CA GLY A 357 -4.69 24.17 14.07
C GLY A 357 -5.04 25.67 14.15
N ALA A 358 -4.17 26.53 13.64
CA ALA A 358 -4.46 27.95 13.49
C ALA A 358 -5.57 28.10 12.44
N ALA A 359 -6.82 27.97 12.87
CA ALA A 359 -7.99 28.41 12.14
C ALA A 359 -8.54 29.60 12.93
N ILE A 360 -7.92 30.76 12.69
CA ILE A 360 -8.51 32.06 12.95
C ILE A 360 -8.75 32.71 11.60
#